data_AF-I9P481-F1
#
_entry.id   AF-I9P481-F1
#
_cell.length_a   1.000
_cell.length_b   1.000
_cell.length_c   1.000
_cell.angle_alpha   90.00
_cell.angle_beta   90.00
_cell.angle_gamma   90.00
#
_symmetry.space_group_name_H-M   'P 1'
#
loop_
_entity.id
_entity.type
_entity.pdbx_description
1 polymer ?
#
loop_
_entity_poly.entity_id
_entity_poly.type
_entity_poly.pdbx_seq_one_letter_code
_entity_poly.pdbx_strand_id
1 'polypeptide(L)'
;MARIIAKPDTLDEFNAKFAQQRLQHNVFLNSVPKCGTHLIRNIFRMFVPVDQHYTKSFIQLPELQQHQQAFNPKNPELSWGHLIYSDVSAMVLRETRKLVLVRDPYDWVIARARFFMSDNFIGKTDVIRSGRISVEEILNLMIFGIYGLAPTLQEVFTHNAVAWLGTGCKLVRFEELLQHVKQLDTPEADAFFRDLLSILGLEKLPEDWKERIRIGADPAQSGTYRDNLAGIKMEFPKELPDIQKQIVDYAAPGLRQILGYR
;
A
#
# COMPACT_ATOMS: atom_id res chain seq x y z
N MET A 1 15.06 12.94 9.91
CA MET A 1 13.83 12.26 9.43
C MET A 1 13.84 12.27 7.90
N ALA A 2 13.41 11.19 7.25
CA ALA A 2 13.26 11.18 5.80
C ALA A 2 12.05 12.03 5.38
N ARG A 3 12.17 12.79 4.29
CA ARG A 3 11.09 13.64 3.75
C ARG A 3 10.69 13.15 2.36
N ILE A 4 9.38 13.07 2.10
CA ILE A 4 8.80 12.67 0.81
C ILE A 4 8.15 13.90 0.16
N ILE A 5 8.47 14.17 -1.11
CA ILE A 5 7.86 15.24 -1.92
C ILE A 5 6.85 14.60 -2.88
N ALA A 6 5.60 15.07 -2.91
CA ALA A 6 4.50 14.55 -3.74
C ALA A 6 3.64 15.69 -4.34
N LYS A 7 2.92 15.40 -5.44
CA LYS A 7 1.98 16.33 -6.11
C LYS A 7 0.77 16.67 -5.21
N PRO A 8 0.09 17.82 -5.42
CA PRO A 8 -1.16 18.17 -4.73
C PRO A 8 -2.26 17.12 -4.97
N ASP A 9 -3.03 16.80 -3.94
CA ASP A 9 -4.12 15.82 -3.98
C ASP A 9 -5.44 16.54 -4.36
N THR A 10 -5.98 16.26 -5.55
CA THR A 10 -7.23 16.89 -6.06
C THR A 10 -8.43 15.97 -6.02
N LEU A 11 -8.28 14.76 -5.44
CA LEU A 11 -9.29 13.72 -5.53
C LEU A 11 -10.58 14.07 -4.77
N ASP A 12 -10.51 14.90 -3.74
CA ASP A 12 -11.70 15.31 -2.96
C ASP A 12 -12.70 16.11 -3.80
N GLU A 13 -12.24 16.87 -4.81
CA GLU A 13 -13.11 17.61 -5.74
C GLU A 13 -13.92 16.68 -6.64
N PHE A 14 -13.33 15.54 -7.04
CA PHE A 14 -14.04 14.51 -7.79
C PHE A 14 -14.97 13.71 -6.88
N ASN A 15 -14.49 13.37 -5.68
CA ASN A 15 -15.26 12.65 -4.67
C ASN A 15 -16.58 13.36 -4.36
N ALA A 16 -16.57 14.68 -4.16
CA ALA A 16 -17.75 15.47 -3.80
C ALA A 16 -18.88 15.43 -4.86
N LYS A 17 -18.61 14.96 -6.08
CA LYS A 17 -19.62 14.81 -7.15
C LYS A 17 -20.48 13.56 -7.00
N PHE A 18 -20.12 12.68 -6.08
CA PHE A 18 -20.73 11.37 -5.93
C PHE A 18 -21.52 11.26 -4.63
N ALA A 19 -22.71 10.66 -4.67
CA ALA A 19 -23.44 10.31 -3.45
C ALA A 19 -22.69 9.19 -2.70
N GLN A 20 -22.49 9.33 -1.39
CA GLN A 20 -21.77 8.34 -0.58
C GLN A 20 -22.59 7.92 0.63
N GLN A 21 -22.45 6.65 1.00
CA GLN A 21 -22.95 6.15 2.28
C GLN A 21 -21.91 6.44 3.36
N ARG A 22 -22.34 7.00 4.48
CA ARG A 22 -21.45 7.25 5.62
C ARG A 22 -21.00 5.94 6.26
N LEU A 23 -19.72 5.87 6.64
CA LEU A 23 -19.19 4.74 7.39
C LEU A 23 -19.87 4.62 8.75
N GLN A 24 -20.19 3.38 9.14
CA GLN A 24 -20.76 3.03 10.45
C GLN A 24 -19.72 2.40 11.39
N HIS A 25 -18.52 2.12 10.87
CA HIS A 25 -17.38 1.56 11.61
C HIS A 25 -16.08 2.06 10.98
N ASN A 26 -14.99 2.03 11.74
CA ASN A 26 -13.68 2.42 11.22
C ASN A 26 -13.20 1.44 10.16
N VAL A 27 -12.60 2.00 9.10
CA VAL A 27 -11.97 1.22 8.03
C VAL A 27 -10.51 1.63 7.91
N PHE A 28 -9.60 0.67 8.09
CA PHE A 28 -8.17 0.90 7.96
C PHE A 28 -7.59 0.17 6.76
N LEU A 29 -7.02 0.94 5.83
CA LEU A 29 -6.29 0.44 4.68
C LEU A 29 -4.82 0.29 5.07
N ASN A 30 -4.49 -0.87 5.64
CA ASN A 30 -3.10 -1.18 5.94
C ASN A 30 -2.40 -1.73 4.70
N SER A 31 -1.10 -1.49 4.60
CA SER A 31 -0.33 -1.96 3.46
C SER A 31 1.13 -2.13 3.81
N VAL A 32 1.76 -3.10 3.18
CA VAL A 32 3.21 -3.16 3.14
C VAL A 32 3.72 -1.91 2.39
N PRO A 33 4.73 -1.17 2.90
CA PRO A 33 5.28 -0.03 2.20
C PRO A 33 5.62 -0.35 0.75
N LYS A 34 5.22 0.53 -0.19
CA LYS A 34 5.44 0.35 -1.66
C LYS A 34 4.58 -0.72 -2.34
N CYS A 35 3.56 -1.26 -1.68
CA CYS A 35 2.58 -2.18 -2.30
C CYS A 35 1.38 -1.49 -2.96
N GLY A 36 1.42 -0.17 -3.21
CA GLY A 36 0.34 0.54 -3.91
C GLY A 36 -0.69 1.20 -2.99
N THR A 37 -0.31 1.63 -1.80
CA THR A 37 -1.19 2.29 -0.81
C THR A 37 -1.97 3.47 -1.39
N HIS A 38 -1.35 4.29 -2.24
CA HIS A 38 -2.05 5.39 -2.89
C HIS A 38 -3.18 4.93 -3.81
N LEU A 39 -2.98 3.82 -4.54
CA LEU A 39 -4.01 3.26 -5.41
C LEU A 39 -5.24 2.82 -4.59
N ILE A 40 -5.03 1.95 -3.59
CA ILE A 40 -6.15 1.45 -2.79
C ILE A 40 -6.82 2.58 -2.00
N ARG A 41 -6.03 3.52 -1.46
CA ARG A 41 -6.54 4.70 -0.75
C ARG A 41 -7.43 5.54 -1.65
N ASN A 42 -6.95 5.88 -2.84
CA ASN A 42 -7.68 6.74 -3.76
C ASN A 42 -8.96 6.06 -4.25
N ILE A 43 -8.91 4.75 -4.56
CA ILE A 43 -10.12 3.97 -4.87
C ILE A 43 -11.13 4.06 -3.73
N PHE A 44 -10.72 3.73 -2.49
CA PHE A 44 -11.62 3.72 -1.34
C PHE A 44 -12.18 5.10 -1.00
N ARG A 45 -11.36 6.15 -1.14
CA ARG A 45 -11.81 7.54 -0.96
C ARG A 45 -13.03 7.80 -1.82
N MET A 46 -13.08 7.37 -3.09
CA MET A 46 -14.22 7.60 -3.98
C MET A 46 -15.56 7.00 -3.50
N PHE A 47 -15.56 6.13 -2.49
CA PHE A 47 -16.75 5.52 -1.91
C PHE A 47 -17.12 6.06 -0.51
N VAL A 48 -16.26 6.90 0.07
CA VAL A 48 -16.44 7.44 1.42
C VAL A 48 -16.58 8.97 1.35
N PRO A 49 -17.43 9.59 2.20
CA PRO A 49 -17.49 11.04 2.33
C PRO A 49 -16.15 11.68 2.70
N VAL A 50 -15.83 12.82 2.09
CA VAL A 50 -14.58 13.57 2.35
C VAL A 50 -14.39 13.85 3.84
N ASP A 51 -15.46 14.17 4.57
CA ASP A 51 -15.41 14.49 5.99
C ASP A 51 -15.14 13.27 6.90
N GLN A 52 -15.16 12.05 6.34
CA GLN A 52 -14.75 10.81 7.02
C GLN A 52 -13.36 10.32 6.57
N HIS A 53 -12.62 11.09 5.77
CA HIS A 53 -11.24 10.76 5.41
C HIS A 53 -10.25 11.21 6.48
N TYR A 54 -9.47 10.28 7.02
CA TYR A 54 -8.39 10.62 7.93
C TYR A 54 -7.12 11.02 7.17
N THR A 55 -6.94 12.33 6.95
CA THR A 55 -5.87 12.88 6.09
C THR A 55 -4.59 13.27 6.82
N LYS A 56 -4.54 13.15 8.15
CA LYS A 56 -3.44 13.71 8.97
C LYS A 56 -2.10 12.99 8.82
N SER A 57 -2.10 11.67 8.62
CA SER A 57 -0.86 10.89 8.47
C SER A 57 -1.11 9.54 7.79
N PHE A 58 -0.05 8.97 7.21
CA PHE A 58 0.04 7.53 6.95
C PHE A 58 0.43 6.83 8.26
N ILE A 59 -0.56 6.33 8.99
CA ILE A 59 -0.36 5.89 10.37
C ILE A 59 0.68 4.76 10.45
N GLN A 60 1.70 4.98 11.29
CA GLN A 60 2.75 4.02 11.62
C GLN A 60 2.88 3.87 13.13
N LEU A 61 3.58 2.82 13.59
CA LEU A 61 3.70 2.54 15.03
C LEU A 61 4.28 3.70 15.84
N PRO A 62 5.35 4.41 15.41
CA PRO A 62 5.94 5.50 16.20
C PRO A 62 5.00 6.67 16.48
N GLU A 63 4.01 6.89 15.60
CA GLU A 63 3.05 7.99 15.67
C GLU A 63 1.64 7.52 16.06
N LEU A 64 1.44 6.22 16.28
CA LEU A 64 0.12 5.62 16.52
C LEU A 64 -0.62 6.27 17.70
N GLN A 65 0.09 6.59 18.77
CA GLN A 65 -0.50 7.24 19.95
C GLN A 65 -1.13 8.60 19.62
N GLN A 66 -0.52 9.38 18.72
CA GLN A 66 -1.02 10.69 18.31
C GLN A 66 -2.22 10.59 17.36
N HIS A 67 -2.40 9.43 16.73
CA HIS A 67 -3.40 9.20 15.69
C HIS A 67 -4.51 8.21 16.09
N GLN A 68 -4.64 7.84 17.36
CA GLN A 68 -5.68 6.90 17.82
C GLN A 68 -7.12 7.34 17.50
N GLN A 69 -7.36 8.65 17.35
CA GLN A 69 -8.67 9.19 16.97
C GLN A 69 -9.21 8.61 15.66
N ALA A 70 -8.31 8.21 14.73
CA ALA A 70 -8.64 7.56 13.46
C ALA A 70 -9.31 6.18 13.61
N PHE A 71 -9.34 5.66 14.85
CA PHE A 71 -9.90 4.37 15.21
C PHE A 71 -10.97 4.49 16.29
N ASN A 72 -11.48 5.70 16.56
CA ASN A 72 -12.54 5.93 17.53
C ASN A 72 -13.89 5.45 16.97
N PRO A 73 -14.56 4.44 17.55
CA PRO A 73 -15.83 3.93 17.02
C PRO A 73 -16.97 4.96 17.04
N LYS A 74 -16.85 6.01 17.87
CA LYS A 74 -17.84 7.11 17.91
C LYS A 74 -17.73 8.09 16.74
N ASN A 75 -16.62 8.06 16.01
CA ASN A 75 -16.40 8.87 14.82
C ASN A 75 -15.77 8.00 13.72
N PRO A 76 -16.57 7.18 13.01
CA PRO A 76 -16.07 6.29 11.97
C PRO A 76 -15.33 7.04 10.86
N GLU A 77 -14.09 6.65 10.61
CA GLU A 77 -13.22 7.24 9.58
C GLU A 77 -12.61 6.16 8.67
N LEU A 78 -12.31 6.56 7.44
CA LEU A 78 -11.42 5.86 6.52
C LEU A 78 -10.00 6.35 6.77
N SER A 79 -9.14 5.45 7.26
CA SER A 79 -7.72 5.74 7.53
C SER A 79 -6.80 4.78 6.77
N TRP A 80 -5.53 5.12 6.67
CA TRP A 80 -4.54 4.35 5.91
C TRP A 80 -3.15 4.46 6.51
N GLY A 81 -2.30 3.48 6.23
CA GLY A 81 -0.95 3.48 6.77
C GLY A 81 -0.09 2.28 6.41
N HIS A 82 1.00 2.19 7.16
CA HIS A 82 1.99 1.11 7.11
C HIS A 82 2.21 0.58 8.53
N LEU A 83 1.10 0.29 9.22
CA LEU A 83 1.14 -0.06 10.63
C LEU A 83 1.60 -1.50 10.79
N ILE A 84 2.71 -1.68 11.50
CA ILE A 84 3.20 -3.01 11.85
C ILE A 84 2.31 -3.66 12.91
N TYR A 85 2.22 -4.98 12.88
CA TYR A 85 1.58 -5.75 13.94
C TYR A 85 2.43 -5.69 15.21
N SER A 86 1.80 -5.27 16.30
CA SER A 86 2.36 -5.23 17.65
C SER A 86 1.20 -5.37 18.66
N ASP A 87 1.53 -5.49 19.93
CA ASP A 87 0.59 -5.41 21.05
C ASP A 87 -0.33 -4.18 20.96
N VAL A 88 0.25 -2.98 20.77
CA VAL A 88 -0.50 -1.73 20.71
C VAL A 88 -1.35 -1.66 19.45
N SER A 89 -0.84 -2.03 18.28
CA SER A 89 -1.63 -1.96 17.04
C SER A 89 -2.77 -2.99 17.02
N ALA A 90 -2.56 -4.19 17.59
CA ALA A 90 -3.61 -5.19 17.77
C ALA A 90 -4.73 -4.70 18.70
N MET A 91 -4.37 -4.03 19.80
CA MET A 91 -5.33 -3.43 20.73
C MET A 91 -6.13 -2.30 20.07
N VAL A 92 -5.45 -1.33 19.44
CA VAL A 92 -6.10 -0.15 18.84
C VAL A 92 -7.02 -0.52 17.67
N LEU A 93 -6.62 -1.50 16.85
CA LEU A 93 -7.40 -1.92 15.68
C LEU A 93 -8.43 -3.03 15.97
N ARG A 94 -8.74 -3.32 17.24
CA ARG A 94 -9.60 -4.45 17.60
C ARG A 94 -10.99 -4.38 16.96
N GLU A 95 -11.62 -3.20 16.95
CA GLU A 95 -12.96 -2.98 16.40
C GLU A 95 -12.95 -2.38 14.98
N THR A 96 -11.76 -2.21 14.40
CA THR A 96 -11.59 -1.61 13.08
C THR A 96 -11.61 -2.69 11.99
N ARG A 97 -12.45 -2.51 10.97
CA ARG A 97 -12.38 -3.35 9.78
C ARG A 97 -11.14 -2.98 8.99
N LYS A 98 -10.35 -3.96 8.58
CA LYS A 98 -9.03 -3.70 8.00
C LYS A 98 -8.75 -4.60 6.82
N LEU A 99 -8.08 -4.02 5.84
CA LEU A 99 -7.41 -4.78 4.80
C LEU A 99 -5.90 -4.67 4.96
N VAL A 100 -5.20 -5.63 4.38
CA VAL A 100 -3.75 -5.64 4.25
C VAL A 100 -3.43 -5.78 2.78
N LEU A 101 -2.91 -4.72 2.18
CA LEU A 101 -2.43 -4.73 0.80
C LEU A 101 -0.98 -5.20 0.73
N VAL A 102 -0.76 -6.23 -0.08
CA VAL A 102 0.56 -6.79 -0.39
C VAL A 102 0.84 -6.72 -1.88
N ARG A 103 2.10 -6.92 -2.24
CA ARG A 103 2.61 -7.02 -3.61
C ARG A 103 3.47 -8.28 -3.67
N ASP A 104 3.60 -8.90 -4.84
CA ASP A 104 4.49 -10.05 -4.99
C ASP A 104 5.89 -9.63 -4.47
N PRO A 105 6.47 -10.34 -3.50
CA PRO A 105 7.79 -10.06 -2.96
C PRO A 105 8.86 -9.81 -4.04
N TYR A 106 8.79 -10.49 -5.19
CA TYR A 106 9.73 -10.25 -6.29
C TYR A 106 9.60 -8.85 -6.88
N ASP A 107 8.38 -8.45 -7.15
CA ASP A 107 8.02 -7.15 -7.70
C ASP A 107 8.26 -6.01 -6.69
N TRP A 108 8.08 -6.33 -5.41
CA TRP A 108 8.30 -5.43 -4.30
C TRP A 108 9.78 -5.03 -4.16
N VAL A 109 10.73 -5.96 -4.38
CA VAL A 109 12.17 -5.66 -4.35
C VAL A 109 12.52 -4.53 -5.32
N ILE A 110 12.01 -4.60 -6.56
CA ILE A 110 12.24 -3.57 -7.58
C ILE A 110 11.53 -2.26 -7.20
N ALA A 111 10.31 -2.34 -6.68
CA ALA A 111 9.55 -1.17 -6.24
C ALA A 111 10.28 -0.40 -5.13
N ARG A 112 10.82 -1.13 -4.16
CA ARG A 112 11.62 -0.58 -3.07
C ARG A 112 12.92 0.03 -3.58
N ALA A 113 13.62 -0.66 -4.49
CA ALA A 113 14.85 -0.16 -5.08
C ALA A 113 14.65 1.18 -5.81
N ARG A 114 13.63 1.27 -6.68
CA ARG A 114 13.26 2.51 -7.37
C ARG A 114 12.98 3.66 -6.39
N PHE A 115 12.27 3.36 -5.30
CA PHE A 115 11.97 4.36 -4.28
C PHE A 115 13.24 4.86 -3.57
N PHE A 116 14.13 3.96 -3.13
CA PHE A 116 15.40 4.32 -2.49
C PHE A 116 16.32 5.13 -3.40
N MET A 117 16.21 4.95 -4.72
CA MET A 117 16.99 5.69 -5.72
C MET A 117 16.35 7.00 -6.18
N SER A 118 15.07 7.25 -5.87
CA SER A 118 14.35 8.46 -6.32
C SER A 118 14.70 9.70 -5.50
N ASP A 119 14.68 10.88 -6.11
CA ASP A 119 14.86 12.17 -5.41
C ASP A 119 13.76 12.44 -4.38
N ASN A 120 12.62 11.77 -4.53
CA ASN A 120 11.52 11.78 -3.57
C ASN A 120 11.88 11.14 -2.22
N PHE A 121 12.98 10.40 -2.13
CA PHE A 121 13.51 9.89 -0.87
C PHE A 121 14.76 10.68 -0.47
N ILE A 122 14.69 11.39 0.65
CA ILE A 122 15.81 12.12 1.24
C ILE A 122 16.27 11.37 2.49
N GLY A 123 17.41 10.68 2.43
CA GLY A 123 17.97 9.89 3.53
C GLY A 123 19.47 9.63 3.34
N LYS A 124 20.11 8.88 4.26
CA LYS A 124 21.53 8.49 4.19
C LYS A 124 21.79 7.44 3.08
N THR A 125 21.39 7.73 1.85
CA THR A 125 21.52 6.85 0.68
C THR A 125 22.60 7.31 -0.28
N ASP A 126 23.37 8.35 0.03
CA ASP A 126 24.36 8.95 -0.87
C ASP A 126 25.41 7.94 -1.36
N VAL A 127 25.80 7.00 -0.50
CA VAL A 127 26.71 5.90 -0.87
C VAL A 127 26.09 4.99 -1.94
N ILE A 128 24.79 4.67 -1.81
CA ILE A 128 24.06 3.82 -2.76
C ILE A 128 23.81 4.59 -4.07
N ARG A 129 23.62 5.91 -3.99
CA ARG A 129 23.47 6.80 -5.15
C ARG A 129 24.77 7.22 -5.81
N SER A 130 25.91 6.80 -5.28
CA SER A 130 27.24 7.18 -5.78
C SER A 130 27.57 6.63 -7.17
N GLY A 131 26.75 5.72 -7.71
CA GLY A 131 26.96 5.05 -8.99
C GLY A 131 28.02 3.92 -8.94
N ARG A 132 28.52 3.59 -7.74
CA ARG A 132 29.54 2.54 -7.52
C ARG A 132 28.96 1.16 -7.22
N ILE A 133 27.64 1.06 -7.13
CA ILE A 133 26.92 -0.17 -6.79
C ILE A 133 26.07 -0.54 -7.99
N SER A 134 26.17 -1.78 -8.44
CA SER A 134 25.36 -2.35 -9.52
C SER A 134 23.87 -2.45 -9.14
N VAL A 135 23.01 -2.59 -10.14
CA VAL A 135 21.57 -2.76 -9.91
C VAL A 135 21.31 -4.03 -9.11
N GLU A 136 22.01 -5.12 -9.42
CA GLU A 136 21.94 -6.42 -8.74
C GLU A 136 22.30 -6.31 -7.25
N GLU A 137 23.36 -5.59 -6.92
CA GLU A 137 23.75 -5.33 -5.54
C GLU A 137 22.70 -4.49 -4.80
N ILE A 138 22.09 -3.50 -5.47
CA ILE A 138 20.99 -2.72 -4.89
C ILE A 138 19.77 -3.60 -4.63
N LEU A 139 19.42 -4.50 -5.57
CA LEU A 139 18.33 -5.45 -5.36
C LEU A 139 18.61 -6.34 -4.14
N ASN A 140 19.85 -6.83 -3.98
CA ASN A 140 20.24 -7.60 -2.79
C ASN A 140 20.12 -6.77 -1.50
N LEU A 141 20.50 -5.49 -1.50
CA LEU A 141 20.28 -4.58 -0.37
C LEU A 141 18.79 -4.38 -0.06
N MET A 142 17.89 -4.45 -1.06
CA MET A 142 16.45 -4.38 -0.80
C MET A 142 15.89 -5.67 -0.20
N ILE A 143 16.53 -6.81 -0.46
CA ILE A 143 16.18 -8.12 0.11
C ILE A 143 16.70 -8.23 1.55
N PHE A 144 17.99 -7.98 1.78
CA PHE A 144 18.65 -8.14 3.09
C PHE A 144 18.62 -6.88 3.95
N GLY A 145 18.04 -5.80 3.46
CA GLY A 145 18.06 -4.51 4.14
C GLY A 145 19.39 -3.81 4.01
N ILE A 146 19.44 -2.60 4.54
CA ILE A 146 20.66 -1.79 4.62
C ILE A 146 21.02 -1.69 6.10
N TYR A 147 22.19 -2.21 6.47
CA TYR A 147 22.62 -2.29 7.86
C TYR A 147 22.47 -0.94 8.58
N GLY A 148 21.74 -0.92 9.69
CA GLY A 148 21.49 0.27 10.51
C GLY A 148 20.62 1.36 9.85
N LEU A 149 20.07 1.11 8.66
CA LEU A 149 19.29 2.11 7.90
C LEU A 149 17.92 1.62 7.47
N ALA A 150 17.80 0.38 6.98
CA ALA A 150 16.57 -0.14 6.42
C ALA A 150 16.39 -1.63 6.76
N PRO A 151 15.18 -2.07 7.14
CA PRO A 151 14.91 -3.46 7.49
C PRO A 151 15.01 -4.38 6.28
N THR A 152 15.18 -5.67 6.54
CA THR A 152 15.11 -6.73 5.53
C THR A 152 13.70 -6.84 4.91
N LEU A 153 13.59 -7.47 3.75
CA LEU A 153 12.30 -7.84 3.17
C LEU A 153 11.48 -8.69 4.13
N GLN A 154 12.13 -9.68 4.76
CA GLN A 154 11.48 -10.59 5.70
C GLN A 154 10.86 -9.84 6.88
N GLU A 155 11.60 -8.95 7.56
CA GLU A 155 11.07 -8.17 8.68
C GLU A 155 9.88 -7.30 8.26
N VAL A 156 9.99 -6.63 7.10
CA VAL A 156 8.91 -5.80 6.58
C VAL A 156 7.65 -6.62 6.34
N PHE A 157 7.73 -7.71 5.58
CA PHE A 157 6.54 -8.52 5.29
C PHE A 157 6.01 -9.26 6.51
N THR A 158 6.86 -9.73 7.41
CA THR A 158 6.44 -10.38 8.66
C THR A 158 5.55 -9.44 9.45
N HIS A 159 5.99 -8.21 9.69
CA HIS A 159 5.26 -7.30 10.58
C HIS A 159 4.17 -6.48 9.89
N ASN A 160 4.32 -6.15 8.60
CA ASN A 160 3.30 -5.38 7.87
C ASN A 160 2.24 -6.24 7.18
N ALA A 161 2.46 -7.56 7.01
CA ALA A 161 1.49 -8.44 6.36
C ALA A 161 1.24 -9.75 7.11
N VAL A 162 2.25 -10.61 7.25
CA VAL A 162 2.03 -12.00 7.71
C VAL A 162 1.45 -12.05 9.12
N ALA A 163 1.94 -11.23 10.04
CA ALA A 163 1.45 -11.17 11.42
C ALA A 163 0.00 -10.65 11.53
N TRP A 164 -0.54 -10.01 10.50
CA TRP A 164 -1.95 -9.62 10.45
C TRP A 164 -2.87 -10.74 9.98
N LEU A 165 -2.34 -11.74 9.26
CA LEU A 165 -3.15 -12.84 8.75
C LEU A 165 -3.81 -13.62 9.89
N GLY A 166 -5.04 -14.08 9.68
CA GLY A 166 -5.84 -14.75 10.71
C GLY A 166 -6.46 -13.82 11.77
N THR A 167 -6.15 -12.51 11.75
CA THR A 167 -6.72 -11.53 12.71
C THR A 167 -8.03 -10.87 12.23
N GLY A 168 -8.65 -11.46 11.19
CA GLY A 168 -9.85 -10.91 10.54
C GLY A 168 -9.58 -9.82 9.51
N CYS A 169 -8.33 -9.61 9.09
CA CYS A 169 -8.03 -8.70 7.98
C CYS A 169 -8.40 -9.31 6.63
N LYS A 170 -8.81 -8.47 5.67
CA LYS A 170 -8.92 -8.85 4.26
C LYS A 170 -7.55 -8.72 3.58
N LEU A 171 -6.98 -9.82 3.10
CA LEU A 171 -5.75 -9.77 2.29
C LEU A 171 -6.09 -9.32 0.87
N VAL A 172 -5.33 -8.37 0.34
CA VAL A 172 -5.48 -7.87 -1.04
C VAL A 172 -4.12 -7.91 -1.73
N ARG A 173 -4.07 -8.48 -2.93
CA ARG A 173 -2.87 -8.50 -3.77
C ARG A 173 -2.92 -7.36 -4.78
N PHE A 174 -1.83 -6.61 -4.87
CA PHE A 174 -1.71 -5.44 -5.75
C PHE A 174 -1.90 -5.80 -7.23
N GLU A 175 -1.36 -6.93 -7.66
CA GLU A 175 -1.42 -7.41 -9.04
C GLU A 175 -2.85 -7.73 -9.46
N GLU A 176 -3.62 -8.37 -8.58
CA GLU A 176 -5.04 -8.70 -8.76
C GLU A 176 -5.88 -7.42 -8.81
N LEU A 177 -5.64 -6.48 -7.90
CA LEU A 177 -6.27 -5.16 -7.94
C LEU A 177 -6.02 -4.45 -9.28
N LEU A 178 -4.77 -4.42 -9.74
CA LEU A 178 -4.42 -3.81 -11.03
C LEU A 178 -5.07 -4.51 -12.22
N GLN A 179 -5.17 -5.84 -12.19
CA GLN A 179 -5.84 -6.60 -13.23
C GLN A 179 -7.32 -6.20 -13.33
N HIS A 180 -8.04 -6.14 -12.21
CA HIS A 180 -9.46 -5.79 -12.21
C HIS A 180 -9.71 -4.31 -12.51
N VAL A 181 -8.82 -3.41 -12.11
CA VAL A 181 -8.86 -2.00 -12.54
C VAL A 181 -8.80 -1.86 -14.06
N LYS A 182 -8.03 -2.72 -14.76
CA LYS A 182 -7.91 -2.69 -16.23
C LYS A 182 -9.10 -3.34 -16.94
N GLN A 183 -9.92 -4.10 -16.23
CA GLN A 183 -10.97 -4.97 -16.79
C GLN A 183 -12.33 -4.72 -16.12
N LEU A 184 -12.66 -3.46 -15.83
CA LEU A 184 -13.86 -3.08 -15.06
C LEU A 184 -15.19 -3.55 -15.66
N ASP A 185 -15.23 -3.87 -16.96
CA ASP A 185 -16.44 -4.30 -17.64
C ASP A 185 -16.68 -5.81 -17.62
N THR A 186 -15.88 -6.54 -16.85
CA THR A 186 -16.02 -7.99 -16.67
C THR A 186 -16.86 -8.36 -15.44
N PRO A 187 -17.61 -9.47 -15.46
CA PRO A 187 -18.29 -10.00 -14.28
C PRO A 187 -17.31 -10.29 -13.13
N GLU A 188 -16.08 -10.69 -13.44
CA GLU A 188 -15.03 -10.97 -12.46
C GLU A 188 -14.59 -9.70 -11.73
N ALA A 189 -14.47 -8.57 -12.44
CA ALA A 189 -14.18 -7.28 -11.79
C ALA A 189 -15.34 -6.82 -10.89
N ASP A 190 -16.60 -6.98 -11.32
CA ASP A 190 -17.75 -6.69 -10.47
C ASP A 190 -17.72 -7.52 -9.17
N ALA A 191 -17.51 -8.84 -9.28
CA ALA A 191 -17.38 -9.72 -8.11
C ALA A 191 -16.20 -9.32 -7.20
N PHE A 192 -15.04 -9.04 -7.79
CA PHE A 192 -13.85 -8.61 -7.06
C PHE A 192 -14.10 -7.30 -6.29
N PHE A 193 -14.68 -6.28 -6.92
CA PHE A 193 -14.90 -4.99 -6.25
C PHE A 193 -16.03 -5.03 -5.23
N ARG A 194 -17.04 -5.89 -5.41
CA ARG A 194 -18.04 -6.18 -4.36
C ARG A 194 -17.36 -6.76 -3.12
N ASP A 195 -16.49 -7.75 -3.30
CA ASP A 195 -15.75 -8.33 -2.18
C ASP A 195 -14.77 -7.34 -1.56
N LEU A 196 -13.99 -6.62 -2.37
CA LEU A 196 -12.98 -5.65 -1.91
C LEU A 196 -13.61 -4.56 -1.05
N LEU A 197 -14.70 -3.95 -1.53
CA LEU A 197 -15.38 -2.83 -0.89
C LEU A 197 -16.35 -3.26 0.22
N SER A 198 -16.60 -4.57 0.41
CA SER A 198 -17.46 -5.09 1.48
C SER A 198 -17.04 -4.62 2.88
N ILE A 199 -15.75 -4.32 3.09
CA ILE A 199 -15.26 -3.80 4.37
C ILE A 199 -15.81 -2.41 4.70
N LEU A 200 -16.32 -1.66 3.73
CA LEU A 200 -17.01 -0.38 3.93
C LEU A 200 -18.41 -0.58 4.54
N GLY A 201 -18.99 -1.78 4.46
CA GLY A 201 -20.36 -2.04 4.90
C GLY A 201 -21.44 -1.41 4.02
N LEU A 202 -21.15 -1.24 2.72
CA LEU A 202 -22.15 -0.80 1.75
C LEU A 202 -23.22 -1.88 1.58
N GLU A 203 -24.49 -1.50 1.54
CA GLU A 203 -25.60 -2.43 1.28
C GLU A 203 -25.56 -2.98 -0.15
N LYS A 204 -25.25 -2.10 -1.10
CA LYS A 204 -24.95 -2.44 -2.49
C LYS A 204 -23.85 -1.53 -3.04
N LEU A 205 -23.11 -2.01 -4.05
CA LEU A 205 -22.30 -1.09 -4.83
C LEU A 205 -23.20 -0.10 -5.57
N PRO A 206 -22.84 1.20 -5.59
CA PRO A 206 -23.60 2.20 -6.33
C PRO A 206 -23.44 1.98 -7.85
N GLU A 207 -24.41 2.40 -8.65
CA GLU A 207 -24.42 2.15 -10.11
C GLU A 207 -23.21 2.76 -10.84
N ASP A 208 -22.62 3.82 -10.26
CA ASP A 208 -21.45 4.56 -10.75
C ASP A 208 -20.10 3.99 -10.24
N TRP A 209 -20.09 2.80 -9.60
CA TRP A 209 -18.90 2.23 -8.97
C TRP A 209 -17.69 2.12 -9.91
N LYS A 210 -17.92 1.80 -11.19
CA LYS A 210 -16.85 1.70 -12.20
C LYS A 210 -16.16 3.03 -12.43
N GLU A 211 -16.92 4.11 -12.49
CA GLU A 211 -16.38 5.45 -12.72
C GLU A 211 -15.58 5.93 -11.51
N ARG A 212 -16.06 5.64 -10.30
CA ARG A 212 -15.32 5.90 -9.06
C ARG A 212 -13.97 5.18 -9.05
N ILE A 213 -13.94 3.91 -9.44
CA ILE A 213 -12.66 3.17 -9.51
C ILE A 213 -11.76 3.75 -10.59
N ARG A 214 -12.29 4.08 -11.78
CA ARG A 214 -11.50 4.68 -12.86
C ARG A 214 -10.82 5.97 -12.40
N ILE A 215 -11.56 6.86 -11.73
CA ILE A 215 -11.03 8.12 -11.17
C ILE A 215 -10.02 7.83 -10.04
N GLY A 216 -10.38 6.98 -9.08
CA GLY A 216 -9.52 6.65 -7.95
C GLY A 216 -8.24 5.91 -8.35
N ALA A 217 -8.27 5.17 -9.46
CA ALA A 217 -7.13 4.41 -9.97
C ALA A 217 -6.27 5.18 -10.97
N ASP A 218 -6.64 6.41 -11.33
CA ASP A 218 -5.89 7.23 -12.26
C ASP A 218 -4.44 7.46 -11.73
N PRO A 219 -3.40 7.01 -12.45
CA PRO A 219 -2.01 7.21 -12.06
C PRO A 219 -1.63 8.69 -11.88
N ALA A 220 -2.33 9.61 -12.55
CA ALA A 220 -2.13 11.05 -12.37
C ALA A 220 -2.38 11.51 -10.93
N GLN A 221 -3.24 10.79 -10.19
CA GLN A 221 -3.61 11.05 -8.80
C GLN A 221 -2.64 10.43 -7.77
N SER A 222 -1.56 9.79 -8.21
CA SER A 222 -0.60 9.10 -7.33
C SER A 222 0.81 9.68 -7.46
N GLY A 223 1.20 10.54 -6.51
CA GLY A 223 2.54 11.15 -6.49
C GLY A 223 3.72 10.18 -6.34
N THR A 224 3.47 8.92 -5.99
CA THR A 224 4.51 7.87 -5.89
C THR A 224 4.35 6.76 -6.91
N TYR A 225 3.50 6.95 -7.91
CA TYR A 225 3.46 6.07 -9.06
C TYR A 225 4.85 6.07 -9.73
N ARG A 226 5.28 4.93 -10.28
CA ARG A 226 6.67 4.76 -10.74
C ARG A 226 7.09 5.82 -11.78
N ASP A 227 6.17 6.22 -12.64
CA ASP A 227 6.43 7.21 -13.70
C ASP A 227 6.41 8.66 -13.14
N ASN A 228 5.98 8.85 -11.88
CA ASN A 228 6.04 10.11 -11.14
C ASN A 228 7.29 10.21 -10.23
N LEU A 229 8.15 9.17 -10.17
CA LEU A 229 9.42 9.23 -9.45
C LEU A 229 10.46 9.97 -10.30
N ALA A 230 11.11 10.98 -9.70
CA ALA A 230 12.16 11.75 -10.36
C ALA A 230 13.57 11.28 -9.95
N GLY A 231 14.56 11.60 -10.79
CA GLY A 231 15.99 11.49 -10.42
C GLY A 231 16.63 10.11 -10.50
N ILE A 232 15.90 9.10 -10.98
CA ILE A 232 16.45 7.74 -11.13
C ILE A 232 17.39 7.71 -12.34
N LYS A 233 18.70 7.65 -12.09
CA LYS A 233 19.75 7.63 -13.14
C LYS A 233 20.12 6.23 -13.63
N MET A 234 19.51 5.18 -13.08
CA MET A 234 19.82 3.78 -13.40
C MET A 234 18.60 3.07 -13.94
N GLU A 235 18.79 2.17 -14.90
CA GLU A 235 17.72 1.34 -15.44
C GLU A 235 17.48 0.13 -14.53
N PHE A 236 16.26 -0.02 -14.03
CA PHE A 236 15.85 -1.18 -13.25
C PHE A 236 15.12 -2.18 -14.14
N PRO A 237 15.34 -3.50 -13.95
CA PRO A 237 14.71 -4.50 -14.78
C PRO A 237 13.18 -4.47 -14.62
N LYS A 238 12.49 -5.01 -15.63
CA LYS A 238 11.02 -5.13 -15.61
C LYS A 238 10.56 -6.21 -14.64
N GLU A 239 11.34 -7.28 -14.52
CA GLU A 239 11.13 -8.42 -13.62
C GLU A 239 12.40 -8.68 -12.81
N LEU A 240 12.25 -9.29 -11.64
CA LEU A 240 13.40 -9.59 -10.79
C LEU A 240 14.27 -10.66 -11.47
N PRO A 241 15.61 -10.52 -11.57
CA PRO A 241 16.43 -11.54 -12.20
C PRO A 241 16.40 -12.85 -11.40
N ASP A 242 16.62 -13.97 -12.07
CA ASP A 242 16.35 -15.30 -11.49
C ASP A 242 17.19 -15.61 -10.26
N ILE A 243 18.44 -15.14 -10.21
CA ILE A 243 19.28 -15.32 -9.02
C ILE A 243 18.73 -14.52 -7.83
N GLN A 244 18.22 -13.31 -8.04
CA GLN A 244 17.58 -12.54 -6.96
C GLN A 244 16.23 -13.14 -6.54
N LYS A 245 15.48 -13.79 -7.44
CA LYS A 245 14.30 -14.57 -7.05
C LYS A 245 14.67 -15.70 -6.10
N GLN A 246 15.70 -16.48 -6.42
CA GLN A 246 16.23 -17.52 -5.53
C GLN A 246 16.71 -16.96 -4.18
N ILE A 247 17.37 -15.79 -4.20
CA ILE A 247 17.81 -15.10 -2.98
C ILE A 247 16.61 -14.66 -2.13
N VAL A 248 15.52 -14.16 -2.74
CA VAL A 248 14.27 -13.85 -2.02
C VAL A 248 13.71 -15.11 -1.36
N ASP A 249 13.62 -16.22 -2.09
CA ASP A 249 13.10 -17.48 -1.55
C ASP A 249 13.96 -18.04 -0.41
N TYR A 250 15.28 -17.83 -0.47
CA TYR A 250 16.19 -18.16 0.62
C TYR A 250 16.01 -17.24 1.83
N ALA A 251 15.91 -15.92 1.60
CA ALA A 251 15.84 -14.91 2.66
C ALA A 251 14.47 -14.87 3.37
N ALA A 252 13.39 -15.24 2.67
CA ALA A 252 12.04 -15.27 3.22
C ALA A 252 11.27 -16.53 2.75
N PRO A 253 11.67 -17.73 3.24
CA PRO A 253 11.08 -18.98 2.79
C PRO A 253 9.56 -19.03 3.02
N GLY A 254 8.82 -19.45 1.99
CA GLY A 254 7.36 -19.59 2.05
C GLY A 254 6.57 -18.28 2.02
N LEU A 255 7.24 -17.11 1.97
CA LEU A 255 6.55 -15.82 1.99
C LEU A 255 5.60 -15.63 0.79
N ARG A 256 6.03 -15.99 -0.43
CA ARG A 256 5.16 -15.89 -1.61
C ARG A 256 3.92 -16.77 -1.45
N GLN A 257 4.12 -18.01 -0.99
CA GLN A 257 3.05 -18.98 -0.81
C GLN A 257 2.01 -18.54 0.22
N ILE A 258 2.44 -18.05 1.40
CA ILE A 258 1.50 -17.61 2.45
C ILE A 258 0.68 -16.38 2.03
N LEU A 259 1.22 -15.55 1.13
CA LEU A 259 0.53 -14.42 0.52
C LEU A 259 -0.33 -14.81 -0.70
N GLY A 260 -0.35 -16.08 -1.07
CA GLY A 260 -1.16 -16.61 -2.18
C GLY A 260 -0.53 -16.43 -3.56
N TYR A 261 0.76 -16.17 -3.66
CA TYR A 261 1.50 -16.17 -4.93
C TYR A 261 1.98 -17.58 -5.28
N ARG A 262 2.12 -17.86 -6.58
CA ARG A 262 2.63 -19.13 -7.13
C ARG A 262 4.01 -18.91 -7.74
#